data_AF-A0A966QKF4-F1
#
_entry.id   AF-A0A966QKF4-F1
#
_cell.length_a   1.000
_cell.length_b   1.000
_cell.length_c   1.000
_cell.angle_alpha   90.00
_cell.angle_beta   90.00
_cell.angle_gamma   90.00
#
_symmetry.space_group_name_H-M   'P 1'
#
loop_
_entity.id
_entity.type
_entity.pdbx_description
1 polymer ?
#
loop_
_entity_poly.entity_id
_entity_poly.type
_entity_poly.pdbx_seq_one_letter_code
_entity_poly.pdbx_strand_id
1 'polypeptide(L)'
;HHNVWFSADYEREFTQIANGELPSDPTIYACVSSITDPSQAPAGHENWFLLVNAPAGTSLNGEYSNYGNDIVNRLAQVGPDLRSRALFIETIGPMDLEKRYRAPGGAIYGTSSNGRNAAFRRPNNRGPLKGLYLVGGSSHPGGGLPMVAVSARIVDDVIDQDLNGTRHR
;
A
#
# COMPACT_ATOMS: atom_id res chain seq x y z
N HIS A 1 5.82 17.16 -7.19
CA HIS A 1 5.56 16.31 -6.00
C HIS A 1 4.93 14.98 -6.41
N HIS A 2 3.69 14.92 -6.92
CA HIS A 2 3.03 13.68 -7.35
C HIS A 2 2.91 13.60 -8.87
N ASN A 3 3.20 12.44 -9.45
CA ASN A 3 3.17 12.20 -10.90
C ASN A 3 2.62 10.79 -11.18
N VAL A 4 1.98 10.61 -12.34
CA VAL A 4 1.50 9.31 -12.82
C VAL A 4 1.80 9.15 -14.30
N TRP A 5 2.38 8.01 -14.67
CA TRP A 5 2.54 7.58 -16.06
C TRP A 5 1.75 6.29 -16.27
N PHE A 6 0.70 6.36 -17.08
CA PHE A 6 -0.19 5.25 -17.31
C PHE A 6 0.44 4.19 -18.22
N SER A 7 0.09 2.93 -17.95
CA SER A 7 0.30 1.82 -18.88
C SER A 7 -0.32 2.14 -20.25
N ALA A 8 0.30 1.66 -21.33
CA ALA A 8 -0.30 1.76 -22.66
C ALA A 8 -1.51 0.82 -22.82
N ASP A 9 -1.59 -0.23 -21.99
CA ASP A 9 -2.67 -1.20 -21.97
C ASP A 9 -3.08 -1.53 -20.52
N TYR A 10 -3.96 -0.69 -20.00
CA TYR A 10 -4.43 -0.79 -18.62
C TYR A 10 -5.22 -2.09 -18.36
N GLU A 11 -5.92 -2.63 -19.35
CA GLU A 11 -6.66 -3.89 -19.20
C GLU A 11 -5.69 -5.07 -19.05
N ARG A 12 -4.61 -5.07 -19.84
CA ARG A 12 -3.54 -6.06 -19.71
C ARG A 12 -2.84 -5.97 -18.35
N GLU A 13 -2.55 -4.77 -17.85
CA GLU A 13 -1.94 -4.59 -16.51
C GLU A 13 -2.75 -5.33 -15.44
N PHE A 14 -4.06 -5.09 -15.36
CA PHE A 14 -4.91 -5.73 -14.36
C PHE A 14 -5.19 -7.21 -14.63
N THR A 15 -5.16 -7.64 -15.89
CA THR A 15 -5.24 -9.06 -16.25
C THR A 15 -4.02 -9.83 -15.73
N GLN A 16 -2.81 -9.30 -15.90
CA GLN A 16 -1.59 -9.90 -15.36
C GLN A 16 -1.63 -9.97 -13.84
N ILE A 17 -2.06 -8.88 -13.18
CA ILE A 17 -2.19 -8.86 -11.72
C ILE A 17 -3.19 -9.92 -11.23
N ALA A 18 -4.33 -10.06 -11.91
CA ALA A 18 -5.33 -11.07 -11.58
C ALA A 18 -4.81 -12.50 -11.76
N ASN A 19 -3.89 -12.72 -12.69
CA ASN A 19 -3.22 -13.99 -12.94
C ASN A 19 -2.04 -14.27 -11.99
N GLY A 20 -1.70 -13.34 -11.09
CA GLY A 20 -0.58 -13.51 -10.17
C GLY A 20 0.79 -13.11 -10.76
N GLU A 21 0.79 -12.42 -11.90
CA GLU A 21 1.99 -11.98 -12.62
C GLU A 21 2.28 -10.51 -12.33
N LEU A 22 3.56 -10.14 -12.28
CA LEU A 22 3.93 -8.73 -12.27
C LEU A 22 3.70 -8.11 -13.66
N PRO A 23 3.07 -6.93 -13.76
CA PRO A 23 2.83 -6.30 -15.05
C PRO A 23 4.12 -6.02 -15.80
N SER A 24 4.15 -6.31 -17.09
CA SER A 24 5.30 -5.98 -17.96
C SER A 24 5.31 -4.51 -18.40
N ASP A 25 4.15 -3.86 -18.39
CA ASP A 25 3.95 -2.42 -18.65
C ASP A 25 3.04 -1.83 -17.56
N PRO A 26 3.55 -1.62 -16.34
CA PRO A 26 2.74 -1.11 -15.24
C PRO A 26 2.52 0.40 -15.35
N THR A 27 1.38 0.86 -14.84
CA THR A 27 1.19 2.26 -14.46
C THR A 27 2.11 2.60 -13.30
N ILE A 28 2.91 3.67 -13.45
CA ILE A 28 3.87 4.14 -12.44
C ILE A 28 3.33 5.39 -11.77
N TYR A 29 3.14 5.34 -10.46
CA TYR A 29 3.01 6.52 -9.61
C TYR A 29 4.39 6.90 -9.06
N ALA A 30 4.71 8.19 -9.07
CA ALA A 30 5.86 8.72 -8.35
C ALA A 30 5.48 9.81 -7.36
N CYS A 31 6.07 9.73 -6.17
CA CYS A 31 6.11 10.80 -5.19
C CYS A 31 7.56 11.25 -4.99
N VAL A 32 7.82 12.54 -5.13
CA VAL A 32 9.12 13.17 -4.89
C VAL A 32 8.89 14.28 -3.86
N SER A 33 8.96 13.92 -2.58
CA SER A 33 8.56 14.81 -1.49
C SER A 33 9.54 15.96 -1.26
N SER A 34 10.82 15.76 -1.61
CA SER A 34 11.88 16.79 -1.62
C SER A 34 11.56 18.03 -2.47
N ILE A 35 10.68 17.93 -3.46
CA ILE A 35 10.18 19.07 -4.23
C ILE A 35 9.39 20.05 -3.35
N THR A 36 8.71 19.56 -2.32
CA THR A 36 7.91 20.39 -1.39
C THR A 36 8.64 20.63 -0.08
N ASP A 37 9.39 19.65 0.42
CA ASP A 37 10.20 19.77 1.62
C ASP A 37 11.65 19.37 1.32
N PRO A 38 12.54 20.34 1.04
CA PRO A 38 13.94 20.05 0.71
C PRO A 38 14.70 19.26 1.78
N SER A 39 14.22 19.17 3.02
CA SER A 39 14.86 18.36 4.07
C SER A 39 14.70 16.84 3.86
N GLN A 40 13.80 16.43 2.96
CA GLN A 40 13.53 15.01 2.64
C GLN A 40 14.60 14.38 1.73
N ALA A 41 15.58 15.16 1.26
CA ALA A 41 16.72 14.66 0.49
C ALA A 41 17.99 15.48 0.81
N PRO A 42 19.19 14.92 0.58
CA PRO A 42 20.43 15.70 0.62
C PRO A 42 20.39 16.89 -0.34
N ALA A 43 21.17 17.93 -0.05
CA ALA A 43 21.26 19.10 -0.93
C ALA A 43 21.62 18.69 -2.37
N GLY A 44 20.87 19.21 -3.34
CA GLY A 44 21.03 18.90 -4.77
C GLY A 44 20.49 17.52 -5.20
N HIS A 45 19.82 16.78 -4.33
CA HIS A 45 19.26 15.46 -4.61
C HIS A 45 17.74 15.42 -4.45
N GLU A 46 17.12 14.35 -4.94
CA GLU A 46 15.69 14.07 -4.83
C GLU A 46 15.47 12.67 -4.25
N ASN A 47 14.33 12.46 -3.60
CA ASN A 47 13.92 11.19 -3.00
C ASN A 47 12.73 10.58 -3.74
N TRP A 48 13.02 9.82 -4.80
CA TRP A 48 11.98 9.23 -5.65
C TRP A 48 11.37 7.99 -5.01
N PHE A 49 10.07 8.05 -4.69
CA PHE A 49 9.26 6.89 -4.37
C PHE A 49 8.45 6.49 -5.59
N LEU A 50 8.73 5.33 -6.16
CA LEU A 50 8.00 4.74 -7.29
C LEU A 50 7.08 3.64 -6.78
N LEU A 51 5.81 3.68 -7.18
CA LEU A 51 4.79 2.69 -6.84
C LEU A 51 4.14 2.15 -8.11
N VAL A 52 4.04 0.83 -8.19
CA VAL A 52 3.31 0.10 -9.22
C VAL A 52 2.38 -0.91 -8.55
N ASN A 53 1.31 -1.32 -9.25
CA ASN A 53 0.45 -2.38 -8.75
C ASN A 53 1.14 -3.75 -8.90
N ALA A 54 0.93 -4.63 -7.92
CA ALA A 54 1.48 -5.98 -7.91
C ALA A 54 0.47 -6.98 -7.29
N PRO A 55 0.51 -8.26 -7.69
CA PRO A 55 -0.27 -9.29 -7.03
C PRO A 55 0.12 -9.46 -5.56
N ALA A 56 -0.84 -9.92 -4.74
CA ALA A 56 -0.56 -10.26 -3.36
C ALA A 56 0.34 -11.50 -3.27
N GLY A 57 1.25 -11.52 -2.29
CA GLY A 57 2.13 -12.67 -2.03
C GLY A 57 3.29 -12.83 -3.04
N THR A 58 3.49 -11.90 -3.96
CA THR A 58 4.62 -11.94 -4.89
C THR A 58 5.95 -11.76 -4.16
N SER A 59 6.89 -12.67 -4.42
CA SER A 59 8.30 -12.55 -4.01
C SER A 59 9.13 -12.00 -5.16
N LEU A 60 9.99 -11.02 -4.88
CA LEU A 60 10.94 -10.48 -5.86
C LEU A 60 12.21 -11.34 -5.91
N ASN A 61 12.06 -12.59 -6.34
CA ASN A 61 13.14 -13.56 -6.51
C ASN A 61 13.02 -14.24 -7.88
N GLY A 62 14.02 -15.05 -8.25
CA GLY A 62 14.03 -15.73 -9.55
C GLY A 62 13.92 -14.73 -10.71
N GLU A 63 12.92 -14.91 -11.55
CA GLU A 63 12.63 -14.03 -12.70
C GLU A 63 12.27 -12.59 -12.29
N TYR A 64 11.69 -12.38 -11.10
CA TYR A 64 11.31 -11.06 -10.60
C TYR A 64 12.39 -10.36 -9.79
N SER A 65 13.57 -10.97 -9.66
CA SER A 65 14.68 -10.41 -8.88
C SER A 65 15.15 -9.03 -9.36
N ASN A 66 14.93 -8.71 -10.64
CA ASN A 66 15.34 -7.44 -11.24
C ASN A 66 14.20 -6.43 -11.43
N TYR A 67 12.98 -6.73 -10.96
CA TYR A 67 11.79 -5.97 -11.33
C TYR A 67 11.89 -4.47 -10.96
N GLY A 68 12.54 -4.12 -9.86
CA GLY A 68 12.78 -2.71 -9.51
C GLY A 68 13.58 -1.93 -10.56
N ASN A 69 14.59 -2.55 -11.17
CA ASN A 69 15.34 -1.95 -12.28
C ASN A 69 14.49 -1.89 -13.55
N ASP A 70 13.62 -2.87 -13.78
CA ASP A 70 12.70 -2.86 -14.92
C ASP A 70 11.70 -1.68 -14.81
N ILE A 71 11.25 -1.33 -13.60
CA ILE A 71 10.43 -0.13 -13.37
C ILE A 71 11.21 1.15 -13.68
N VAL A 72 12.48 1.24 -13.30
CA VAL A 72 13.33 2.41 -13.62
C VAL A 72 13.56 2.51 -15.14
N ASN A 73 13.79 1.37 -15.81
CA ASN A 73 13.90 1.32 -17.27
C ASN A 73 12.61 1.75 -17.95
N ARG A 74 11.46 1.30 -17.42
CA ARG A 74 10.14 1.68 -17.91
C ARG A 74 9.88 3.17 -17.74
N LEU A 75 10.22 3.75 -16.59
CA LEU A 75 10.09 5.17 -16.32
C LEU A 75 10.91 5.99 -17.32
N ALA A 76 12.13 5.58 -17.66
CA ALA A 76 12.96 6.26 -18.64
C ALA A 76 12.34 6.34 -20.05
N GLN A 77 11.34 5.50 -20.36
CA GLN A 77 10.63 5.53 -21.65
C GLN A 77 9.42 6.47 -21.68
N VAL A 78 8.80 6.78 -20.53
CA VAL A 78 7.59 7.62 -20.45
C VAL A 78 7.73 8.87 -19.62
N GLY A 79 8.82 8.98 -18.89
CA GLY A 79 9.08 10.05 -17.95
C GLY A 79 10.58 10.31 -17.81
N PRO A 80 10.99 10.86 -16.66
CA PRO A 80 12.39 11.21 -16.44
C PRO A 80 13.29 9.98 -16.39
N ASP A 81 14.41 10.04 -17.11
CA ASP A 81 15.43 8.99 -17.03
C ASP A 81 16.22 9.12 -15.73
N LEU A 82 16.10 8.12 -14.85
CA LEU A 82 16.81 8.06 -13.56
C LEU A 82 18.04 7.14 -13.61
N ARG A 83 18.26 6.39 -14.70
CA ARG A 83 19.24 5.29 -14.73
C ARG A 83 20.68 5.74 -14.44
N SER A 84 21.05 6.92 -14.91
CA SER A 84 22.37 7.53 -14.65
C SER A 84 22.40 8.49 -13.44
N ARG A 85 21.25 8.69 -12.77
CA ARG A 85 21.08 9.67 -11.68
C ARG A 85 20.80 9.00 -10.33
N ALA A 86 20.39 7.74 -10.33
CA ALA A 86 20.12 6.99 -9.10
C ALA A 86 21.43 6.63 -8.40
N LEU A 87 21.62 7.16 -7.18
CA LEU A 87 22.75 6.78 -6.32
C LEU A 87 22.54 5.42 -5.65
N PHE A 88 21.28 5.07 -5.39
CA PHE A 88 20.87 3.81 -4.77
C PHE A 88 19.40 3.54 -5.10
N ILE A 89 19.03 2.26 -5.18
CA ILE A 89 17.66 1.79 -5.40
C ILE A 89 17.38 0.69 -4.37
N GLU A 90 16.38 0.90 -3.51
CA GLU A 90 15.77 -0.16 -2.71
C GLU A 90 14.42 -0.55 -3.33
N THR A 91 14.19 -1.86 -3.46
CA THR A 91 12.91 -2.39 -3.93
C THR A 91 12.24 -3.16 -2.79
N ILE A 92 10.95 -2.90 -2.57
CA ILE A 92 10.14 -3.56 -1.54
C ILE A 92 8.96 -4.22 -2.24
N GLY A 93 8.90 -5.55 -2.18
CA GLY A 93 7.81 -6.34 -2.77
C GLY A 93 6.69 -6.67 -1.77
N PRO A 94 5.57 -7.26 -2.24
CA PRO A 94 4.48 -7.71 -1.39
C PRO A 94 4.92 -8.63 -0.24
N MET A 95 5.78 -9.62 -0.50
CA MET A 95 6.29 -10.50 0.57
C MET A 95 7.20 -9.79 1.58
N ASP A 96 7.89 -8.71 1.18
CA ASP A 96 8.62 -7.87 2.12
C ASP A 96 7.66 -7.11 3.04
N LEU A 97 6.56 -6.58 2.50
CA LEU A 97 5.52 -5.91 3.28
C LEU A 97 4.85 -6.88 4.26
N GLU A 98 4.56 -8.10 3.83
CA GLU A 98 4.03 -9.15 4.72
C GLU A 98 4.99 -9.43 5.87
N LYS A 99 6.27 -9.64 5.57
CA LYS A 99 7.29 -9.93 6.58
C LYS A 99 7.51 -8.76 7.54
N ARG A 100 7.60 -7.53 7.02
CA ARG A 100 7.91 -6.31 7.79
C ARG A 100 6.71 -5.87 8.65
N TYR A 101 5.50 -5.93 8.11
CA TYR A 101 4.32 -5.31 8.73
C TYR A 101 3.21 -6.31 9.12
N ARG A 102 3.44 -7.61 8.92
CA ARG A 102 2.44 -8.67 9.15
C ARG A 102 1.14 -8.41 8.38
N ALA A 103 1.26 -7.83 7.19
CA ALA A 103 0.16 -7.58 6.27
C ALA A 103 -0.02 -8.82 5.37
N PRO A 104 -1.10 -9.61 5.51
CA PRO A 104 -1.28 -10.83 4.72
C PRO A 104 -1.23 -10.55 3.22
N GLY A 105 -0.37 -11.27 2.49
CA GLY A 105 -0.12 -11.08 1.06
C GLY A 105 0.54 -9.75 0.70
N GLY A 106 1.04 -8.97 1.67
CA GLY A 106 1.59 -7.65 1.45
C GLY A 106 0.56 -6.56 1.16
N ALA A 107 -0.71 -6.78 1.47
CA ALA A 107 -1.78 -5.86 1.12
C ALA A 107 -1.66 -4.50 1.86
N ILE A 108 -1.54 -3.41 1.10
CA ILE A 108 -1.41 -2.05 1.65
C ILE A 108 -2.73 -1.41 2.11
N TYR A 109 -3.88 -1.97 1.72
CA TYR A 109 -5.21 -1.47 2.08
C TYR A 109 -6.09 -2.51 2.82
N GLY A 110 -5.47 -3.55 3.40
CA GLY A 110 -6.21 -4.67 3.99
C GLY A 110 -6.92 -5.52 2.92
N THR A 111 -8.05 -6.13 3.26
CA THR A 111 -8.83 -6.93 2.30
C THR A 111 -9.27 -6.08 1.10
N SER A 112 -9.06 -6.61 -0.11
CA SER A 112 -9.36 -5.90 -1.35
C SER A 112 -10.81 -5.40 -1.38
N SER A 113 -11.01 -4.18 -1.89
CA SER A 113 -12.35 -3.57 -1.99
C SER A 113 -13.11 -4.00 -3.26
N ASN A 114 -12.67 -5.07 -3.91
CA ASN A 114 -13.21 -5.51 -5.19
C ASN A 114 -14.56 -6.21 -4.96
N GLY A 115 -15.62 -5.59 -5.46
CA GLY A 115 -17.00 -6.07 -5.35
C GLY A 115 -17.84 -5.30 -4.33
N ARG A 116 -19.14 -5.20 -4.60
CA ARG A 116 -20.11 -4.39 -3.84
C ARG A 116 -20.17 -4.70 -2.33
N ASN A 117 -19.68 -5.87 -1.92
CA ASN A 117 -19.74 -6.34 -0.52
C ASN A 117 -18.40 -6.27 0.23
N ALA A 118 -17.33 -5.79 -0.38
CA ALA A 118 -16.00 -5.86 0.21
C ALA A 118 -15.87 -5.07 1.53
N ALA A 119 -16.59 -3.94 1.65
CA ALA A 119 -16.66 -3.17 2.90
C ALA A 119 -17.32 -3.95 4.05
N PHE A 120 -18.25 -4.87 3.76
CA PHE A 120 -18.93 -5.71 4.77
C PHE A 120 -18.10 -6.91 5.23
N ARG A 121 -17.00 -7.24 4.53
CA ARG A 121 -16.09 -8.33 4.93
C ARG A 121 -15.03 -7.89 5.94
N ARG A 122 -15.02 -6.61 6.31
CA ARG A 122 -14.10 -6.08 7.32
C ARG A 122 -14.62 -6.43 8.73
N PRO A 123 -13.74 -6.88 9.64
CA PRO A 123 -14.14 -7.15 11.00
C PRO A 123 -14.61 -5.85 11.69
N ASN A 124 -15.63 -5.99 12.53
CA ASN A 124 -16.11 -4.92 13.39
C ASN A 124 -15.03 -4.52 14.42
N ASN A 125 -15.15 -3.32 14.98
CA ASN A 125 -14.21 -2.82 15.97
C ASN A 125 -14.31 -3.52 17.33
N ARG A 126 -15.45 -4.16 17.65
CA ARG A 126 -15.56 -5.13 18.75
C ARG A 126 -15.13 -6.50 18.23
N GLY A 127 -14.12 -7.08 18.86
CA GLY A 127 -13.61 -8.41 18.57
C GLY A 127 -14.53 -9.53 19.09
N PRO A 128 -14.19 -10.79 18.79
CA PRO A 128 -14.98 -11.95 19.21
C PRO A 128 -14.94 -12.22 20.73
N LEU A 129 -14.00 -11.62 21.45
CA LEU A 129 -13.84 -11.76 22.90
C LEU A 129 -14.19 -10.45 23.60
N LYS A 130 -14.81 -10.55 24.78
CA LYS A 130 -15.08 -9.36 25.62
C LYS A 130 -13.77 -8.66 25.96
N GLY A 131 -13.71 -7.35 25.72
CA GLY A 131 -12.52 -6.55 25.95
C GLY A 131 -11.44 -6.65 24.86
N LEU A 132 -11.71 -7.38 23.76
CA LEU A 132 -10.85 -7.39 22.58
C LEU A 132 -11.41 -6.39 21.55
N TYR A 133 -10.56 -5.47 21.09
CA TYR A 133 -10.92 -4.46 20.10
C TYR A 133 -9.98 -4.52 18.90
N LEU A 134 -10.54 -4.27 17.71
CA LEU A 134 -9.83 -4.33 16.44
C LEU A 134 -9.77 -2.92 15.84
N VAL A 135 -8.55 -2.46 15.54
CA VAL A 135 -8.27 -1.10 15.04
C VAL A 135 -7.33 -1.17 13.83
N GLY A 136 -7.52 -0.26 12.89
CA GLY A 136 -6.59 -0.02 11.79
C GLY A 136 -7.14 -0.39 10.40
N GLY A 137 -6.25 -0.40 9.41
CA GLY A 137 -6.62 -0.48 7.99
C GLY A 137 -7.31 -1.77 7.57
N SER A 138 -7.13 -2.85 8.34
CA SER A 138 -7.78 -4.15 8.11
C SER A 138 -9.07 -4.32 8.92
N SER A 139 -9.47 -3.31 9.70
CA SER A 139 -10.70 -3.30 10.49
C SER A 139 -11.67 -2.27 9.93
N HIS A 140 -12.92 -2.27 10.40
CA HIS A 140 -13.85 -1.20 10.08
C HIS A 140 -13.23 0.17 10.49
N PRO A 141 -13.34 1.21 9.64
CA PRO A 141 -14.07 1.25 8.38
C PRO A 141 -13.25 0.88 7.13
N GLY A 142 -11.92 0.81 7.20
CA GLY A 142 -11.07 0.30 6.12
C GLY A 142 -9.66 0.87 6.08
N GLY A 143 -8.97 0.62 4.97
CA GLY A 143 -7.59 1.05 4.73
C GLY A 143 -7.45 2.54 4.41
N GLY A 144 -6.21 3.03 4.51
CA GLY A 144 -5.85 4.44 4.31
C GLY A 144 -5.82 5.25 5.60
N LEU A 145 -4.93 6.24 5.67
CA LEU A 145 -4.68 7.02 6.89
C LEU A 145 -5.94 7.63 7.52
N PRO A 146 -6.86 8.27 6.75
CA PRO A 146 -8.09 8.80 7.34
C PRO A 146 -8.95 7.71 7.97
N MET A 147 -9.07 6.55 7.31
CA MET A 147 -9.91 5.45 7.78
C MET A 147 -9.31 4.75 8.99
N VAL A 148 -7.97 4.65 9.07
CA VAL A 148 -7.27 4.17 10.27
C VAL A 148 -7.53 5.10 11.46
N ALA A 149 -7.49 6.42 11.27
CA ALA A 149 -7.79 7.38 12.34
C ALA A 149 -9.25 7.29 12.80
N VAL A 150 -10.18 7.13 11.86
CA VAL A 150 -11.60 6.92 12.19
C VAL A 150 -11.79 5.59 12.93
N SER A 151 -11.10 4.51 12.51
CA SER A 151 -11.10 3.21 13.19
C SER A 151 -10.69 3.35 14.66
N ALA A 152 -9.64 4.13 14.93
CA ALA A 152 -9.17 4.39 16.29
C ALA A 152 -10.22 5.14 17.12
N ARG A 153 -10.85 6.18 16.55
CA ARG A 153 -11.93 6.91 17.22
C ARG A 153 -13.12 6.01 17.56
N ILE A 154 -13.54 5.15 16.63
CA ILE A 154 -14.65 4.22 16.89
C ILE A 154 -14.30 3.26 18.03
N VAL A 155 -13.06 2.76 18.07
CA VAL A 155 -12.61 1.87 19.15
C VAL A 155 -12.61 2.58 20.50
N ASP A 156 -12.17 3.85 20.54
CA ASP A 156 -12.21 4.69 21.75
C ASP A 156 -13.64 4.82 22.30
N ASP A 157 -14.58 5.25 21.46
CA ASP A 157 -16.00 5.39 21.83
C ASP A 157 -16.61 4.05 22.32
N VAL A 158 -16.20 2.95 21.68
CA VAL A 158 -16.67 1.59 22.01
C VAL A 158 -16.13 1.11 23.36
N ILE A 159 -14.86 1.39 23.67
CA ILE A 159 -14.25 1.09 24.96
C ILE A 159 -14.97 1.84 26.08
N ASP A 160 -15.21 3.14 25.88
CA ASP A 160 -15.92 3.98 26.85
C ASP A 160 -17.33 3.46 27.13
N GLN A 161 -18.06 3.05 26.09
CA GLN A 161 -19.39 2.43 26.24
C GLN A 161 -19.33 1.12 27.03
N ASP A 162 -18.37 0.25 26.72
CA ASP A 162 -18.27 -1.07 27.35
C ASP A 162 -17.87 -0.96 28.83
N LEU A 163 -17.01 0.00 29.20
CA LEU A 163 -16.57 0.26 30.58
C LEU A 163 -17.60 1.01 31.43
N ASN A 164 -18.29 2.00 30.85
CA ASN A 164 -19.27 2.81 31.59
C ASN A 164 -20.66 2.16 31.62
N GLY A 165 -21.02 1.39 30.60
CA GLY A 165 -22.26 0.62 30.53
C GLY A 165 -22.32 -0.56 31.51
N THR A 166 -21.18 -0.99 32.07
CA THR A 166 -21.14 -2.06 33.09
C THR A 166 -21.44 -1.59 34.52
N ARG A 167 -21.54 -0.28 34.79
CA ARG A 167 -21.80 0.24 36.15
C ARG A 167 -23.28 0.24 36.57
N HIS A 168 -24.21 -0.17 35.70
CA HIS A 168 -25.66 -0.15 35.96
C HIS A 168 -26.34 -1.52 35.88
N ARG A 169 -25.63 -2.62 36.14
CA ARG A 169 -26.23 -3.96 36.31
C ARG A 169 -25.74 -4.63 37.59
#